data_AF-A0A5N6TWL3-F1
#
_entry.id   AF-A0A5N6TWL3-F1
#
_cell.length_a   1.000
_cell.length_b   1.000
_cell.length_c   1.000
_cell.angle_alpha   90.00
_cell.angle_beta   90.00
_cell.angle_gamma   90.00
#
_symmetry.space_group_name_H-M   'P 1'
#
loop_
_entity.id
_entity.type
_entity.pdbx_description
1 polymer ?
#
loop_
_entity_poly.entity_id
_entity_poly.type
_entity_poly.pdbx_seq_one_letter_code
_entity_poly.pdbx_strand_id
1 'polypeptide(L)'
;MSCIKNEGESNAFPPLKHSPSLKGFTHLATDGVYRSFSSRGEVVDYKQLSPAEIASMLEFFEKHIDSEAFQKVKKFDGVDGRTVTDLEQLLHLGPDIRPVRFRE
;
A
#
# COMPACT_ATOMS: atom_id res chain seq x y z
N MET A 1 26.36 7.56 7.90
CA MET A 1 24.98 7.98 7.53
C MET A 1 24.98 8.21 6.03
N SER A 2 24.43 7.30 5.23
CA SER A 2 24.31 7.51 3.79
C SER A 2 22.87 7.23 3.39
N CYS A 3 22.09 8.30 3.29
CA CYS A 3 20.80 8.26 2.62
C CYS A 3 21.10 8.40 1.14
N ILE A 4 21.22 7.27 0.43
CA ILE A 4 21.30 7.28 -1.03
C ILE A 4 19.90 7.71 -1.52
N LYS A 5 19.81 8.96 -1.95
CA LYS A 5 18.72 9.42 -2.80
C LYS A 5 18.94 8.82 -4.18
N ASN A 6 18.19 7.77 -4.51
CA ASN A 6 18.02 7.35 -5.89
C ASN A 6 16.86 8.16 -6.46
N GLU A 7 17.19 9.35 -6.97
CA GLU A 7 16.33 10.11 -7.87
C GLU A 7 16.58 9.57 -9.29
N GLY A 8 15.61 8.89 -9.90
CA GLY A 8 15.70 8.51 -11.31
C GLY A 8 14.99 7.22 -11.74
N GLU A 9 14.60 6.33 -10.83
CA GLU A 9 13.64 5.28 -11.15
C GLU A 9 12.24 5.81 -10.81
N SER A 10 11.26 5.59 -11.69
CA SER A 10 9.85 5.71 -11.31
C SER A 10 9.63 4.74 -10.16
N ASN A 11 9.81 5.21 -8.93
CA ASN A 11 9.70 4.37 -7.76
C ASN A 11 8.22 4.03 -7.69
N ALA A 12 7.85 2.84 -8.17
CA ALA A 12 6.47 2.40 -8.25
C ALA A 12 5.79 2.55 -6.88
N PHE A 13 6.60 2.46 -5.82
CA PHE A 13 6.22 2.68 -4.45
C PHE A 13 6.45 4.14 -4.03
N PRO A 14 5.39 4.89 -3.73
CA PRO A 14 5.55 6.20 -3.12
C PRO A 14 6.14 6.07 -1.71
N PRO A 15 7.00 7.01 -1.29
CA PRO A 15 7.59 6.97 0.04
C PRO A 15 6.52 7.20 1.10
N LEU A 16 6.54 6.39 2.15
CA LEU A 16 5.72 6.53 3.36
C LEU A 16 6.63 6.55 4.59
N LYS A 17 6.20 7.23 5.66
CA LYS A 17 6.88 7.13 6.95
C LYS A 17 6.81 5.70 7.47
N HIS A 18 7.89 5.26 8.08
CA HIS A 18 7.97 3.96 8.72
C HIS A 18 7.65 4.06 10.21
N SER A 19 7.17 2.96 10.79
CA SER A 19 7.05 2.84 12.23
C SER A 19 8.41 3.09 12.90
N PRO A 20 8.50 3.80 14.04
CA PRO A 20 9.77 4.04 14.74
C PRO A 20 10.55 2.77 15.08
N SER A 21 9.87 1.64 15.26
CA SER A 21 10.51 0.35 15.54
C SER A 21 11.14 -0.32 14.32
N LEU A 22 10.87 0.18 13.11
CA LEU A 22 11.22 -0.42 11.81
C LEU A 22 10.76 -1.88 11.63
N LYS A 23 9.82 -2.36 12.45
CA LYS A 23 9.21 -3.70 12.36
C LYS A 23 7.84 -3.69 11.69
N GLY A 24 7.49 -2.57 11.08
CA GLY A 24 6.27 -2.36 10.31
C GLY A 24 6.32 -3.01 8.93
N PHE A 25 5.28 -2.77 8.14
CA PHE A 25 5.19 -3.22 6.74
C PHE A 25 4.30 -2.25 5.95
N THR A 26 4.37 -2.30 4.63
CA THR A 26 3.47 -1.55 3.75
C THR A 26 2.49 -2.46 3.04
N HIS A 27 1.31 -1.94 2.71
CA HIS A 27 0.27 -2.69 2.03
C HIS A 27 -0.57 -1.77 1.16
N LEU A 28 -0.76 -2.18 -0.10
CA LEU A 28 -1.76 -1.61 -0.99
C LEU A 28 -3.09 -2.35 -0.76
N ALA A 29 -4.04 -1.67 -0.13
CA ALA A 29 -5.36 -2.22 0.14
C ALA A 29 -6.29 -2.02 -1.06
N THR A 30 -7.34 -2.85 -1.16
CA THR A 30 -8.28 -2.86 -2.31
C THR A 30 -9.10 -1.59 -2.49
N ASP A 31 -9.04 -0.68 -1.53
CA ASP A 31 -9.60 0.67 -1.62
C ASP A 31 -8.69 1.66 -2.38
N GLY A 32 -7.53 1.20 -2.87
CA GLY A 32 -6.58 2.00 -3.64
C GLY A 32 -5.66 2.86 -2.78
N VAL A 33 -5.66 2.68 -1.47
CA VAL A 33 -4.81 3.45 -0.55
C VAL A 33 -3.64 2.58 -0.12
N TYR A 34 -2.43 3.11 -0.34
CA TYR A 34 -1.19 2.51 0.10
C TYR A 34 -0.88 2.96 1.52
N ARG A 35 -0.70 2.02 2.43
CA ARG A 35 -0.54 2.30 3.86
C ARG A 35 0.73 1.68 4.41
N SER A 36 1.32 2.38 5.37
CA SER A 36 2.42 1.91 6.22
C SER A 36 1.84 1.58 7.58
N PHE A 37 2.16 0.40 8.10
CA PHE A 37 1.65 -0.11 9.36
C PHE A 37 2.77 -0.27 10.38
N SER A 38 2.43 -0.10 11.65
CA SER A 38 3.25 -0.55 12.77
C SER A 38 3.26 -2.07 12.87
N SER A 39 4.15 -2.63 13.68
CA SER A 39 4.14 -4.08 13.97
C SER A 39 2.87 -4.56 14.68
N ARG A 40 2.04 -3.63 15.18
CA ARG A 40 0.76 -3.89 15.83
C ARG A 40 -0.43 -3.76 14.88
N GLY A 41 -0.19 -3.41 13.62
CA GLY A 41 -1.25 -3.21 12.62
C GLY A 41 -1.92 -1.84 12.68
N GLU A 42 -1.33 -0.87 13.38
CA GLU A 42 -1.80 0.53 13.37
C GLU A 42 -1.26 1.24 12.12
N VAL A 43 -2.08 2.07 11.47
CA VAL A 43 -1.63 2.88 10.34
C VAL A 43 -0.69 3.99 10.86
N VAL A 44 0.53 4.03 10.33
CA VAL A 44 1.56 5.03 10.63
C VAL A 44 1.56 6.16 9.61
N ASP A 45 1.31 5.82 8.35
CA ASP A 45 1.25 6.75 7.24
C ASP A 45 0.47 6.15 6.09
N TYR A 46 -0.01 6.98 5.18
CA TYR A 46 -0.78 6.53 4.02
C TYR A 46 -0.64 7.47 2.84
N LYS A 47 -0.87 6.93 1.65
CA LYS A 47 -1.05 7.69 0.42
C LYS A 47 -2.22 7.12 -0.37
N GLN A 48 -3.16 7.99 -0.67
CA GLN A 48 -4.23 7.71 -1.61
C GLN A 48 -3.66 7.74 -3.03
N LEU A 49 -3.79 6.64 -3.76
CA LEU A 49 -3.20 6.52 -5.09
C LEU A 49 -4.22 6.78 -6.18
N SER A 50 -3.77 7.42 -7.24
CA SER A 50 -4.50 7.47 -8.50
C SER A 50 -4.50 6.10 -9.21
N PRO A 51 -5.44 5.86 -10.15
CA PRO A 51 -5.45 4.62 -10.93
C PRO A 51 -4.13 4.34 -11.67
N ALA A 52 -3.45 5.39 -12.15
CA ALA A 52 -2.16 5.26 -12.83
C ALA A 52 -1.04 4.81 -11.88
N GLU A 53 -1.00 5.34 -10.65
CA GLU A 53 -0.04 4.90 -9.63
C GLU A 53 -0.31 3.46 -9.17
N ILE A 54 -1.58 3.09 -9.00
CA ILE A 54 -1.99 1.71 -8.70
C ILE A 54 -1.49 0.78 -9.82
N ALA A 55 -1.74 1.13 -11.09
CA ALA A 55 -1.30 0.33 -12.23
C ALA A 55 0.23 0.16 -12.25
N SER A 56 0.99 1.23 -11.97
CA SER A 56 2.46 1.15 -11.90
C SER A 56 2.95 0.23 -10.78
N MET A 57 2.31 0.26 -9.61
CA MET A 57 2.62 -0.67 -8.51
C MET A 57 2.29 -2.12 -8.86
N LEU A 58 1.15 -2.35 -9.50
CA LEU A 58 0.74 -3.69 -9.93
C LEU A 58 1.68 -4.24 -11.01
N GLU A 59 2.09 -3.44 -11.98
CA GLU A 59 3.05 -3.85 -13.00
C GLU A 59 4.41 -4.25 -12.37
N PHE A 60 4.85 -3.52 -11.34
CA PHE A 60 6.03 -3.93 -10.58
C PHE A 60 5.80 -5.29 -9.90
N PHE A 61 4.68 -5.48 -9.21
CA PHE A 61 4.39 -6.76 -8.54
C PHE A 61 4.27 -7.92 -9.53
N GLU A 62 3.69 -7.73 -10.70
CA GLU A 62 3.59 -8.75 -11.75
C GLU A 62 4.96 -9.28 -12.18
N LYS A 63 5.95 -8.39 -12.28
CA LYS A 63 7.32 -8.73 -12.68
C LYS A 63 8.11 -9.44 -11.58
N HIS A 64 7.69 -9.31 -10.33
CA HIS A 64 8.50 -9.69 -9.16
C HIS A 64 7.82 -10.71 -8.22
N ILE A 65 6.54 -11.00 -8.40
CA ILE A 65 5.75 -11.94 -7.60
C ILE A 65 5.19 -13.04 -8.52
N ASP A 66 5.04 -14.24 -7.97
CA ASP A 66 4.42 -15.37 -8.66
C ASP A 66 3.04 -15.03 -9.26
N SER A 67 2.79 -15.53 -10.48
CA SER A 67 1.61 -15.17 -11.26
C SER A 67 0.28 -15.61 -10.62
N GLU A 68 0.24 -16.69 -9.81
CA GLU A 68 -0.98 -17.10 -9.11
C GLU A 68 -1.34 -16.13 -7.98
N ALA A 69 -0.33 -15.58 -7.30
CA ALA A 69 -0.51 -14.53 -6.31
C ALA A 69 -0.94 -13.22 -6.97
N PHE A 70 -0.42 -12.93 -8.17
CA PHE A 70 -0.82 -11.77 -8.96
C PHE A 70 -2.25 -11.87 -9.48
N GLN A 71 -2.76 -13.04 -9.90
CA GLN A 71 -4.17 -13.16 -10.37
C GLN A 71 -5.22 -12.69 -9.34
N LYS A 72 -4.87 -12.60 -8.05
CA LYS A 72 -5.71 -12.01 -6.99
C LYS A 72 -5.83 -10.48 -7.06
N VAL A 73 -5.02 -9.78 -7.86
CA VAL A 73 -5.06 -8.32 -8.07
C VAL A 73 -6.09 -7.83 -9.09
N LYS A 74 -6.94 -8.72 -9.64
CA LYS A 74 -8.15 -8.29 -10.38
C LYS A 74 -9.11 -7.39 -9.58
N LYS A 75 -8.86 -7.22 -8.28
CA LYS A 75 -9.63 -6.38 -7.36
C LYS A 75 -9.38 -4.87 -7.49
N PHE A 76 -8.48 -4.43 -8.37
CA PHE A 76 -8.08 -3.02 -8.50
C PHE A 76 -8.63 -2.32 -9.75
N ASP A 77 -9.41 -3.01 -10.58
CA ASP A 77 -10.00 -2.39 -11.78
C ASP A 77 -10.97 -1.27 -11.38
N GLY A 78 -10.82 -0.09 -11.99
CA GLY A 78 -11.60 1.11 -11.69
C GLY A 78 -11.38 1.71 -10.29
N VAL A 79 -10.41 1.21 -9.50
CA VAL A 79 -10.16 1.71 -8.14
C VAL A 79 -9.37 3.03 -8.19
N ASP A 80 -9.85 4.04 -7.46
CA ASP A 80 -9.16 5.31 -7.25
C ASP A 80 -9.13 5.64 -5.76
N GLY A 81 -7.98 5.48 -5.12
CA GLY A 81 -7.81 5.71 -3.69
C GLY A 81 -8.02 7.16 -3.27
N ARG A 82 -7.95 8.11 -4.20
CA ARG A 82 -8.22 9.54 -3.93
C ARG A 82 -9.67 9.81 -3.58
N THR A 83 -10.56 8.86 -3.86
CA THR A 83 -11.97 8.92 -3.46
C THR A 83 -12.20 8.58 -1.98
N VAL A 84 -11.22 7.94 -1.30
CA VAL A 84 -11.27 7.60 0.13
C VAL A 84 -10.87 8.81 0.97
N THR A 85 -11.79 9.74 1.20
CA THR A 85 -11.51 11.01 1.88
C THR A 85 -11.77 10.98 3.39
N ASP A 86 -12.49 9.98 3.88
CA ASP A 86 -12.83 9.83 5.29
C ASP A 86 -11.60 9.40 6.11
N LEU A 87 -11.27 10.19 7.13
CA LEU A 87 -10.06 9.96 7.94
C LEU A 87 -10.15 8.65 8.74
N GLU A 88 -11.33 8.27 9.21
CA GLU A 88 -11.53 7.02 9.94
C GLU A 88 -11.29 5.83 9.01
N GLN A 89 -11.76 5.87 7.75
CA GLN A 89 -11.45 4.85 6.75
C GLN A 89 -9.95 4.79 6.38
N LEU A 90 -9.25 5.93 6.43
CA LEU A 90 -7.82 5.99 6.15
C LEU A 90 -6.99 5.36 7.27
N LEU A 91 -7.38 5.54 8.54
CA LEU A 91 -6.62 5.11 9.72
C LEU A 91 -7.11 3.80 10.36
N HIS A 92 -8.42 3.56 10.34
CA HIS A 92 -9.10 2.47 11.04
C HIS A 92 -9.86 1.58 10.06
N LEU A 93 -9.10 0.70 9.43
CA LEU A 93 -9.59 -0.22 8.41
C LEU A 93 -10.69 -1.15 8.94
N GLY A 94 -11.71 -1.40 8.12
CA GLY A 94 -12.62 -2.52 8.32
C GLY A 94 -11.90 -3.87 8.20
N PRO A 95 -12.43 -4.95 8.80
CA PRO A 95 -11.79 -6.27 8.78
C PRO A 95 -11.55 -6.81 7.35
N ASP A 96 -12.38 -6.40 6.38
CA ASP A 96 -12.30 -6.87 4.99
C ASP A 96 -11.09 -6.34 4.21
N ILE A 97 -10.57 -5.16 4.58
CA ILE A 97 -9.46 -4.49 3.90
C ILE A 97 -8.14 -4.52 4.68
N ARG A 98 -8.17 -5.02 5.94
CA ARG A 98 -6.95 -5.27 6.71
C ARG A 98 -6.12 -6.42 6.11
N PRO A 99 -4.79 -6.39 6.28
CA PRO A 99 -3.94 -7.54 6.02
C PRO A 99 -4.43 -8.74 6.84
N VAL A 100 -4.36 -9.95 6.26
CA VAL A 100 -4.93 -11.19 6.84
C VAL A 100 -4.49 -11.44 8.29
N ARG A 101 -3.25 -11.09 8.63
CA ARG A 101 -2.68 -11.25 9.99
C ARG A 101 -3.41 -10.41 11.07
N PHE A 102 -4.16 -9.39 10.70
CA PHE A 102 -4.80 -8.45 11.64
C PHE A 102 -6.34 -8.42 11.50
N ARG A 103 -6.95 -9.53 11.06
CA ARG A 103 -8.41 -9.66 10.88
C ARG A 103 -9.15 -10.30 12.06
N GLU A 104 -8.45 -10.59 13.15
CA GLU A 104 -9.01 -11.21 14.38
C GLU A 104 -9.71 -10.20 15.29
#